data_AF-A0A8J4X831-F1
#
_entry.id   AF-A0A8J4X831-F1
#
_cell.length_a   1.000
_cell.length_b   1.000
_cell.length_c   1.000
_cell.angle_alpha   90.00
_cell.angle_beta   90.00
_cell.angle_gamma   90.00
#
_symmetry.space_group_name_H-M   'P 1'
#
loop_
_entity.id
_entity.type
_entity.pdbx_description
1 polymer ?
#
loop_
_entity_poly.entity_id
_entity_poly.type
_entity_poly.pdbx_seq_one_letter_code
_entity_poly.pdbx_strand_id
1 'polypeptide(L)'
;MEVVQNFNNQHCGEFFIRKPGKGNVRITPTIVTGHQYKKICQRWNNTCRFATLYDTERRIPVYSAYTYTQQADFHRPEGVDWKIEPQ
;
A
#
# COMPACT_ATOMS: atom_id res chain seq x y z
N MET A 1 7.42 -7.51 -4.03
CA MET A 1 7.40 -6.18 -3.39
C MET A 1 8.30 -5.27 -4.20
N GLU A 2 7.99 -3.98 -4.33
CA GLU A 2 8.78 -3.03 -5.10
C GLU A 2 8.90 -1.70 -4.34
N VAL A 3 10.14 -1.19 -4.19
CA VAL A 3 10.38 0.15 -3.67
C VAL A 3 10.24 1.15 -4.82
N VAL A 4 9.36 2.13 -4.65
CA VAL A 4 9.03 3.12 -5.69
C VAL A 4 9.46 4.53 -5.26
N GLN A 5 9.79 5.38 -6.24
CA GLN A 5 10.13 6.79 -5.97
C GLN A 5 8.91 7.60 -5.53
N ASN A 6 7.75 7.28 -6.08
CA ASN A 6 6.46 7.87 -5.74
C ASN A 6 5.34 6.85 -5.98
N PHE A 7 4.18 7.07 -5.36
CA PHE A 7 3.00 6.20 -5.53
C PHE A 7 2.20 6.50 -6.81
N ASN A 8 2.61 7.47 -7.63
CA ASN A 8 1.83 7.88 -8.82
C ASN A 8 2.01 6.89 -9.98
N ASN A 9 3.04 6.03 -9.96
CA ASN A 9 3.21 5.01 -10.98
C ASN A 9 2.16 3.90 -10.84
N GLN A 10 1.65 3.46 -12.00
CA GLN A 10 0.44 2.69 -12.22
C GLN A 10 0.19 1.58 -11.18
N HIS A 11 -1.02 1.60 -10.63
CA HIS A 11 -1.71 0.60 -9.79
C HIS A 11 -1.67 0.80 -8.26
N CYS A 12 -0.54 1.10 -7.61
CA CYS A 12 -0.55 1.23 -6.14
C CYS A 12 -1.05 2.59 -5.64
N GLY A 13 -0.94 3.65 -6.44
CA GLY A 13 -1.50 4.98 -6.11
C GLY A 13 -3.03 5.02 -5.99
N GLU A 14 -3.72 4.02 -6.54
CA GLU A 14 -5.18 3.98 -6.58
C GLU A 14 -5.82 3.68 -5.22
N PHE A 15 -5.05 3.12 -4.28
CA PHE A 15 -5.49 2.83 -2.92
C PHE A 15 -5.66 4.09 -2.06
N PHE A 16 -5.08 5.21 -2.48
CA PHE A 16 -5.20 6.47 -1.75
C PHE A 16 -6.50 7.20 -2.07
N ILE A 17 -6.99 8.00 -1.12
CA ILE A 17 -8.22 8.77 -1.28
C ILE A 17 -8.05 9.83 -2.38
N ARG A 18 -9.08 9.97 -3.23
CA ARG A 18 -9.13 11.05 -4.24
C ARG A 18 -9.34 12.39 -3.55
N LYS A 19 -8.58 13.40 -3.93
CA LYS A 19 -8.72 14.74 -3.37
C LYS A 19 -10.02 15.38 -3.89
N PRO A 20 -10.94 15.81 -3.01
CA PRO A 20 -12.19 16.42 -3.43
C PRO A 20 -11.91 17.71 -4.22
N GLY A 21 -12.64 17.90 -5.32
CA GLY A 21 -12.48 19.08 -6.20
C GLY A 21 -11.19 19.13 -7.03
N LYS A 22 -10.30 18.13 -6.96
CA LYS A 22 -9.05 18.08 -7.74
C LYS A 22 -8.89 16.77 -8.53
N GLY A 23 -9.90 16.42 -9.33
CA GLY A 23 -9.83 15.38 -10.38
C GLY A 23 -9.10 14.10 -9.96
N ASN A 24 -8.05 13.74 -10.72
CA ASN A 24 -7.26 12.51 -10.55
C ASN A 24 -6.16 12.61 -9.47
N VAL A 25 -6.12 13.68 -8.67
CA VAL A 25 -5.10 13.84 -7.63
C VAL A 25 -5.45 12.95 -6.43
N ARG A 26 -4.47 12.14 -5.99
CA ARG A 26 -4.58 11.26 -4.83
C ARG A 26 -3.86 11.86 -3.62
N ILE A 27 -4.42 11.69 -2.42
CA ILE A 27 -3.82 12.16 -1.17
C ILE A 27 -2.83 11.09 -0.68
N THR A 28 -1.54 11.32 -0.93
CA THR A 28 -0.46 10.42 -0.48
C THR A 28 0.21 10.97 0.78
N PRO A 29 0.82 10.13 1.63
CA PRO A 29 1.53 10.59 2.82
C PRO A 29 2.83 11.31 2.40
N THR A 30 2.78 12.63 2.33
CA THR A 30 3.90 13.51 1.92
C THR A 30 4.59 14.23 3.07
N ILE A 31 3.97 14.26 4.26
CA ILE A 31 4.48 14.98 5.44
C ILE A 31 5.74 14.31 6.01
N VAL A 32 5.82 12.98 5.88
CA VAL A 32 6.92 12.18 6.39
C VAL A 32 8.01 12.08 5.31
N THR A 33 9.15 12.72 5.56
CA THR A 33 10.27 12.84 4.62
C THR A 33 11.59 12.39 5.26
N GLY A 34 12.55 11.97 4.44
CA GLY A 34 13.84 11.45 4.90
C GLY A 34 14.23 10.15 4.20
N HIS A 35 15.52 9.81 4.24
CA HIS A 35 16.07 8.67 3.51
C HIS A 35 15.63 7.31 4.05
N GLN A 36 15.23 7.24 5.33
CA GLN A 36 14.72 6.04 5.97
C GLN A 36 13.30 5.67 5.52
N TYR A 37 12.56 6.63 4.98
CA TYR A 37 11.19 6.39 4.53
C TYR A 37 11.16 5.88 3.10
N LYS A 38 10.68 4.66 2.92
CA LYS A 38 10.52 4.00 1.62
C LYS A 38 9.06 3.87 1.28
N LYS A 39 8.73 4.21 0.03
CA LYS A 39 7.40 3.98 -0.53
C LYS A 39 7.44 2.62 -1.21
N ILE A 40 6.51 1.76 -0.83
CA ILE A 40 6.51 0.36 -1.25
C ILE A 40 5.17 0.03 -1.89
N CYS A 41 5.23 -0.58 -3.07
CA CYS A 41 4.08 -1.19 -3.73
C CYS A 41 4.13 -2.70 -3.49
N GLN A 42 3.24 -3.20 -2.64
CA GLN A 42 3.17 -4.61 -2.30
C GLN A 42 2.31 -5.32 -3.34
N ARG A 43 2.90 -6.31 -4.00
CA ARG A 43 2.30 -7.05 -5.11
C ARG A 43 2.11 -8.51 -4.73
N TRP A 44 0.97 -9.08 -5.12
CA TRP A 44 0.68 -10.52 -5.09
C TRP A 44 0.24 -10.96 -6.48
N ASN A 45 0.85 -12.03 -7.02
CA ASN A 45 0.64 -12.48 -8.41
C ASN A 45 0.69 -11.31 -9.42
N ASN A 46 1.73 -10.49 -9.32
CA ASN A 46 1.95 -9.30 -10.15
C ASN A 46 0.87 -8.20 -10.06
N THR A 47 -0.12 -8.36 -9.18
CA THR A 47 -1.18 -7.37 -8.93
C THR A 47 -0.84 -6.58 -7.67
N CYS A 48 -0.90 -5.25 -7.73
CA CYS A 48 -0.78 -4.41 -6.54
C CYS A 48 -1.95 -4.69 -5.59
N ARG A 49 -1.64 -4.86 -4.29
CA ARG A 49 -2.64 -5.13 -3.25
C ARG A 49 -2.65 -4.06 -2.16
N PHE A 50 -1.48 -3.50 -1.88
CA PHE A 50 -1.30 -2.48 -0.85
C PHE A 50 -0.24 -1.46 -1.30
N ALA A 51 -0.34 -0.25 -0.78
CA ALA A 51 0.69 0.78 -0.84
C ALA A 51 1.10 1.17 0.58
N THR A 52 2.39 1.07 0.89
CA THR A 52 2.91 1.29 2.24
C THR A 52 4.04 2.29 2.25
N LEU A 53 3.96 3.27 3.15
CA LEU A 53 5.09 4.09 3.57
C LEU A 53 5.76 3.40 4.76
N TYR A 54 7.00 2.98 4.59
CA TYR A 54 7.74 2.17 5.54
C TYR A 54 8.96 2.92 6.08
N ASP A 55 9.17 2.87 7.39
CA ASP A 55 10.38 3.39 8.04
C ASP A 55 11.39 2.25 8.20
N THR A 56 12.50 2.30 7.46
CA THR A 56 13.51 1.23 7.46
C THR A 56 14.40 1.21 8.70
N GLU A 57 14.54 2.33 9.41
CA GLU A 57 15.34 2.38 10.64
C GLU A 57 14.58 1.74 11.79
N ARG A 58 13.30 2.09 11.93
CA ARG A 58 12.42 1.55 12.97
C ARG A 58 11.77 0.22 12.58
N ARG A 59 11.85 -0.15 11.30
CA ARG A 59 11.25 -1.37 10.72
C ARG A 59 9.74 -1.45 10.93
N ILE A 60 9.05 -0.33 10.70
CA ILE A 60 7.60 -0.23 10.87
C ILE A 60 6.90 0.37 9.64
N PRO A 61 5.71 -0.12 9.27
CA PRO A 61 4.85 0.60 8.34
C PRO A 61 4.27 1.83 9.04
N VAL A 62 4.63 3.02 8.57
CA VAL A 62 4.10 4.30 9.08
C VAL A 62 2.66 4.51 8.59
N TYR A 63 2.38 4.09 7.36
CA TYR A 63 1.07 4.23 6.75
C TYR A 63 0.88 3.16 5.67
N SER A 64 -0.27 2.49 5.65
CA SER A 64 -0.64 1.52 4.61
C SER A 64 -2.03 1.83 4.06
N ALA A 65 -2.20 1.69 2.75
CA ALA A 65 -3.47 1.88 2.05
C ALA A 65 -3.81 0.66 1.19
N TYR A 66 -5.09 0.28 1.22
CA TYR A 66 -5.68 -0.74 0.36
C TYR A 66 -7.16 -0.44 0.13
N THR A 67 -7.73 -1.03 -0.93
CA THR A 67 -9.16 -0.91 -1.22
C THR A 67 -9.85 -2.23 -0.87
N TYR A 68 -10.86 -2.15 -0.01
CA TYR A 68 -11.76 -3.27 0.25
C TYR A 68 -12.87 -3.27 -0.80
N THR A 69 -12.94 -4.31 -1.63
CA THR A 69 -13.83 -4.37 -2.81
C THR A 69 -15.19 -5.00 -2.54
N GLN A 70 -15.42 -5.61 -1.36
CA GLN A 70 -16.68 -6.31 -1.01
C GLN A 70 -17.13 -7.41 -2.00
N GLN A 71 -16.28 -7.81 -2.95
CA GLN A 71 -16.65 -8.60 -4.13
C GLN A 71 -16.40 -10.11 -3.99
N ALA A 72 -16.19 -10.65 -2.79
CA ALA A 72 -15.90 -12.08 -2.61
C ALA A 72 -16.77 -12.71 -1.51
N ASP A 73 -17.06 -14.01 -1.65
CA ASP A 73 -17.51 -14.87 -0.56
C ASP A 73 -16.38 -15.01 0.47
N PHE A 74 -16.29 -14.04 1.38
CA PHE A 74 -15.27 -13.99 2.43
C PHE A 74 -15.59 -14.96 3.56
N HIS A 75 -15.43 -16.26 3.31
CA HIS A 75 -15.25 -17.22 4.39
C HIS A 75 -13.79 -17.16 4.84
N ARG A 76 -13.55 -17.23 6.14
CA ARG A 76 -12.19 -17.42 6.65
C ARG A 76 -11.65 -18.71 6.02
N PRO A 77 -10.53 -18.67 5.27
CA PRO A 77 -9.99 -19.87 4.67
C PRO A 77 -9.66 -20.88 5.78
N GLU A 78 -10.26 -22.06 5.73
CA GLU A 78 -9.92 -23.15 6.64
C GLU A 78 -8.61 -23.80 6.18
N GLY A 79 -7.73 -24.13 7.12
CA GLY A 79 -6.46 -24.81 6.82
C GLY A 79 -5.40 -23.96 6.10
N VAL A 80 -5.58 -22.64 6.00
CA VAL A 80 -4.57 -21.72 5.43
C VAL A 80 -3.84 -21.00 6.57
N ASP A 81 -2.52 -21.12 6.57
CA ASP A 81 -1.67 -20.38 7.52
C ASP A 81 -1.77 -18.88 7.33
N TRP A 82 -1.68 -18.16 8.45
CA TRP A 82 -1.59 -16.71 8.43
C TRP A 82 -0.38 -16.27 7.62
N LYS A 83 -0.62 -15.41 6.63
CA LYS A 83 0.48 -14.75 5.91
C LYS A 83 0.98 -13.59 6.75
N ILE A 84 2.24 -13.66 7.13
CA ILE A 84 2.95 -12.60 7.84
C ILE A 84 3.68 -11.76 6.78
N GLU A 85 3.72 -10.45 6.97
CA GLU A 85 4.53 -9.59 6.12
C GLU A 85 6.02 -9.99 6.26
N PRO A 86 6.76 -10.14 5.15
CA PRO A 86 8.20 -10.38 5.19
C PRO A 86 8.88 -9.29 6.02
N GLN A 87 9.79 -9.72 6.90
CA GLN A 87 10.59 -8.83 7.75
C GLN A 87 11.59 -8.01 6.93
#